data_AF-A0AA39CWN2-F1
#
_entry.id   AF-A0AA39CWN2-F1
#
_cell.length_a   1.000
_cell.length_b   1.000
_cell.length_c   1.000
_cell.angle_alpha   90.00
_cell.angle_beta   90.00
_cell.angle_gamma   90.00
#
_symmetry.space_group_name_H-M   'P 1'
#
loop_
_entity.id
_entity.type
_entity.pdbx_description
1 polymer ?
#
loop_
_entity_poly.entity_id
_entity_poly.type
_entity_poly.pdbx_seq_one_letter_code
_entity_poly.pdbx_strand_id
1 'polypeptide(L)'
;MARKALTRVVIVGAGPVGLLTALMLGRCGVEVDVLEAALEIDARPRGAAYGPPAVSVLRRAGVIDKVLAAGMQANGMCWRQLGGSYITGIEGPNDPSATDRTVILPVHLLAGILNDEAKVLNNVNIHWGHKFISLNQDESKVTIQAESNGDMKSFHADFAVGCDGARSSVRKALFNDSFPGHTWDIQLVATNIRYDGFEKHGWSDVQWIIHPDHWALACRLDKKGLWRVAYDCLQGIHEGKAGLKILDIYDEKRREIYHNLIDPMSSSNLKRVIQDGSTALEKDPILQYISFASKEPAEAANLFHMQDALTADLTRFYDLS
;
A
#
# COMPACT_ATOMS: atom_id res chain seq x y z
N MET A 1 26.66 32.99 12.25
CA MET A 1 27.28 31.93 11.42
C MET A 1 26.39 31.69 10.22
N ALA A 2 26.93 31.69 9.00
CA ALA A 2 26.17 31.28 7.82
C ALA A 2 25.81 29.80 7.97
N ARG A 3 24.54 29.43 7.78
CA ARG A 3 24.12 28.02 7.79
C ARG A 3 24.82 27.30 6.64
N LYS A 4 25.56 26.22 6.93
CA LYS A 4 26.12 25.31 5.91
C LYS A 4 24.98 24.86 4.99
N ALA A 5 25.17 24.96 3.68
CA ALA A 5 24.20 24.47 2.71
C ALA A 5 24.08 22.94 2.83
N LEU A 6 22.85 22.42 2.81
CA LEU A 6 22.59 20.99 2.80
C LEU A 6 22.99 20.43 1.44
N THR A 7 23.99 19.53 1.40
CA THR A 7 24.53 19.01 0.14
C THR A 7 24.11 17.57 -0.11
N ARG A 8 24.06 16.74 0.93
CA ARG A 8 23.77 15.31 0.80
C ARG A 8 22.90 14.76 1.91
N VAL A 9 21.90 13.96 1.56
CA VAL A 9 20.99 13.28 2.50
C VAL A 9 20.90 11.79 2.17
N VAL A 10 20.93 10.95 3.20
CA VAL A 10 20.57 9.53 3.07
C VAL A 10 19.20 9.30 3.69
N ILE A 11 18.30 8.66 2.96
CA ILE A 11 16.96 8.30 3.41
C ILE A 11 16.90 6.79 3.55
N VAL A 12 16.39 6.29 4.68
CA VAL A 12 16.21 4.84 4.90
C VAL A 12 14.73 4.51 4.76
N GLY A 13 14.38 3.73 3.73
CA GLY A 13 13.03 3.31 3.38
C GLY A 13 12.48 4.03 2.14
N ALA A 14 12.14 3.27 1.11
CA ALA A 14 11.50 3.73 -0.13
C ALA A 14 9.97 3.55 -0.11
N GLY A 15 9.35 3.72 1.06
CA GLY A 15 7.91 3.94 1.16
C GLY A 15 7.51 5.33 0.64
N PRO A 16 6.20 5.64 0.54
CA PRO A 16 5.73 6.94 0.04
C PRO A 16 6.34 8.15 0.75
N VAL A 17 6.58 8.05 2.07
CA VAL A 17 7.21 9.13 2.85
C VAL A 17 8.65 9.36 2.42
N GLY A 18 9.43 8.28 2.28
CA GLY A 18 10.83 8.37 1.86
C GLY A 18 10.97 8.84 0.41
N LEU A 19 10.15 8.31 -0.50
CA LEU A 19 10.14 8.71 -1.91
C LEU A 19 9.70 10.17 -2.10
N LEU A 20 8.67 10.62 -1.37
CA LEU A 20 8.25 12.02 -1.40
C LEU A 20 9.34 12.94 -0.86
N THR A 21 10.00 12.55 0.23
CA THR A 21 11.13 13.29 0.80
C THR A 21 12.28 13.38 -0.20
N ALA A 22 12.63 12.27 -0.85
CA ALA A 22 13.67 12.20 -1.87
C ALA A 22 13.36 13.10 -3.07
N LEU A 23 12.13 13.04 -3.59
CA LEU A 23 11.66 13.87 -4.70
C LEU A 23 11.75 15.37 -4.37
N MET A 24 11.29 15.77 -3.18
CA MET A 24 11.31 17.18 -2.78
C MET A 24 12.73 17.70 -2.55
N LEU A 25 13.61 16.92 -1.92
CA LEU A 25 15.02 17.28 -1.74
C LEU A 25 15.78 17.32 -3.07
N GLY A 26 15.56 16.33 -3.93
CA GLY A 26 16.17 16.24 -5.25
C GLY A 26 15.82 17.46 -6.12
N ARG A 27 14.57 17.91 -6.11
CA ARG A 27 14.14 19.13 -6.82
C ARG A 27 14.76 20.42 -6.26
N CYS A 28 15.22 20.40 -5.01
CA CYS A 28 16.00 21.49 -4.41
C CYS A 28 17.51 21.40 -4.72
N GLY A 29 17.94 20.43 -5.52
CA GLY A 29 19.34 20.23 -5.91
C GLY A 29 20.20 19.51 -4.85
N VAL A 30 19.59 18.89 -3.85
CA VAL A 30 20.31 18.09 -2.83
C VAL A 30 20.63 16.70 -3.40
N GLU A 31 21.82 16.18 -3.16
CA GLU A 31 22.17 14.80 -3.49
C GLU A 31 21.49 13.83 -2.50
N VAL A 32 20.72 12.87 -3.00
CA VAL A 32 19.93 11.96 -2.17
C VAL A 32 20.24 10.50 -2.51
N ASP A 33 20.58 9.73 -1.48
CA ASP A 33 20.64 8.28 -1.53
C ASP A 33 19.45 7.70 -0.73
N VAL A 34 18.58 6.91 -1.36
CA VAL A 34 17.48 6.20 -0.70
C VAL A 34 17.85 4.72 -0.57
N LEU A 35 17.84 4.19 0.65
CA LEU A 35 18.19 2.79 0.94
C LEU A 35 16.91 2.00 1.27
N GLU A 36 16.58 0.99 0.47
CA GLU A 36 15.41 0.15 0.68
C GLU A 36 15.81 -1.32 0.75
N ALA A 37 15.30 -2.04 1.76
CA ALA A 37 15.60 -3.44 1.98
C ALA A 37 14.88 -4.35 0.97
N ALA A 38 13.66 -3.99 0.54
CA ALA A 38 12.96 -4.69 -0.52
C ALA A 38 13.65 -4.50 -1.88
N LEU A 39 13.34 -5.39 -2.83
CA LEU A 39 13.84 -5.29 -4.21
C LEU A 39 12.95 -4.42 -5.10
N GLU A 40 11.72 -4.15 -4.66
CA GLU A 40 10.71 -3.40 -5.41
C GLU A 40 9.66 -2.81 -4.45
N ILE A 41 8.77 -1.98 -4.99
CA ILE A 41 7.67 -1.36 -4.25
C ILE A 41 6.68 -2.44 -3.79
N ASP A 42 6.22 -2.35 -2.55
CA ASP A 42 5.15 -3.19 -2.03
C ASP A 42 3.85 -2.96 -2.81
N ALA A 43 3.40 -3.97 -3.57
CA ALA A 43 2.21 -3.91 -4.42
C ALA A 43 0.88 -3.88 -3.63
N ARG A 44 0.89 -4.08 -2.32
CA ARG A 44 -0.35 -4.15 -1.53
C ARG A 44 -1.01 -2.77 -1.39
N PRO A 45 -2.35 -2.67 -1.56
CA PRO A 45 -3.04 -1.39 -1.60
C PRO A 45 -3.09 -0.61 -0.28
N ARG A 46 -3.02 -1.30 0.88
CA ARG A 46 -3.01 -0.74 2.24
C ARG A 46 -3.84 0.55 2.37
N GLY A 47 -3.26 1.67 2.85
CA GLY A 47 -3.95 2.96 2.97
C GLY A 47 -4.20 3.61 1.60
N ALA A 48 -5.24 4.42 1.47
CA ALA A 48 -5.58 5.02 0.17
C ALA A 48 -6.10 6.46 0.22
N ALA A 49 -6.52 6.97 1.39
CA ALA A 49 -7.12 8.30 1.49
C ALA A 49 -6.10 9.37 1.88
N TYR A 50 -6.05 10.45 1.07
CA TYR A 50 -5.20 11.61 1.28
C TYR A 50 -6.06 12.86 1.40
N GLY A 51 -6.20 13.38 2.62
CA GLY A 51 -6.98 14.60 2.87
C GLY A 51 -6.34 15.87 2.29
N PRO A 52 -7.05 17.02 2.32
CA PRO A 52 -6.60 18.27 1.68
C PRO A 52 -5.17 18.72 2.06
N PRO A 53 -4.68 18.59 3.31
CA PRO A 53 -3.30 18.94 3.64
C PRO A 53 -2.27 18.09 2.88
N ALA A 54 -2.51 16.78 2.73
CA ALA A 54 -1.64 15.90 1.97
C ALA A 54 -1.69 16.23 0.46
N VAL A 55 -2.87 16.56 -0.05
CA VAL A 55 -3.05 17.01 -1.45
C VAL A 55 -2.25 18.29 -1.73
N SER A 56 -2.22 19.24 -0.79
CA SER A 56 -1.36 20.43 -0.89
C SER A 56 0.12 20.08 -0.99
N VAL A 57 0.59 19.09 -0.22
CA VAL A 57 1.98 18.60 -0.29
C VAL A 57 2.26 17.94 -1.64
N LEU A 58 1.37 17.07 -2.13
CA LEU A 58 1.53 16.39 -3.42
C LEU A 58 1.53 17.39 -4.60
N ARG A 59 0.78 18.49 -4.48
CA ARG A 59 0.81 19.60 -5.44
C ARG A 59 2.13 20.34 -5.41
N ARG A 60 2.67 20.67 -4.23
CA ARG A 60 4.01 21.26 -4.11
C ARG A 60 5.11 20.32 -4.62
N ALA A 61 4.94 19.03 -4.42
CA ALA A 61 5.79 18.00 -4.99
C ALA A 61 5.56 17.78 -6.49
N GLY A 62 4.65 18.52 -7.14
CA GLY A 62 4.39 18.51 -8.59
C GLY A 62 3.94 17.15 -9.13
N VAL A 63 3.30 16.32 -8.32
CA VAL A 63 2.81 14.98 -8.74
C VAL A 63 1.28 14.90 -8.75
N ILE A 64 0.59 15.99 -8.38
CA ILE A 64 -0.85 15.97 -8.17
C ILE A 64 -1.64 15.56 -9.42
N ASP A 65 -1.24 15.99 -10.61
CA ASP A 65 -1.98 15.66 -11.84
C ASP A 65 -1.91 14.15 -12.14
N LYS A 66 -0.73 13.54 -11.94
CA LYS A 66 -0.56 12.08 -12.06
C LYS A 66 -1.36 11.33 -11.01
N VAL A 67 -1.35 11.83 -9.78
CA VAL A 67 -2.13 11.27 -8.67
C VAL A 67 -3.64 11.32 -8.95
N LEU A 68 -4.15 12.44 -9.46
CA LEU A 68 -5.56 12.60 -9.83
C LEU A 68 -5.96 11.75 -11.05
N ALA A 69 -5.04 11.58 -12.01
CA ALA A 69 -5.26 10.73 -13.17
C ALA A 69 -5.34 9.24 -12.79
N ALA A 70 -4.46 8.78 -11.89
CA ALA A 70 -4.43 7.39 -11.43
C ALA A 70 -5.50 7.06 -10.37
N GLY A 71 -5.92 8.07 -9.60
CA GLY A 71 -6.86 7.91 -8.49
C GLY A 71 -8.25 8.45 -8.79
N MET A 72 -8.95 8.77 -7.70
CA MET A 72 -10.21 9.50 -7.73
C MET A 72 -10.26 10.53 -6.62
N GLN A 73 -11.19 11.49 -6.73
CA GLN A 73 -11.51 12.38 -5.63
C GLN A 73 -12.79 11.88 -4.97
N ALA A 74 -12.76 11.74 -3.64
CA ALA A 74 -13.96 11.42 -2.89
C ALA A 74 -14.90 12.63 -2.89
N ASN A 75 -16.19 12.40 -3.13
CA ASN A 75 -17.22 13.43 -3.15
C ASN A 75 -17.91 13.62 -1.79
N GLY A 76 -17.28 13.14 -0.72
CA GLY A 76 -17.76 13.26 0.65
C GLY A 76 -17.53 12.01 1.47
N MET A 77 -17.97 12.06 2.72
CA MET A 77 -18.01 10.93 3.63
C MET A 77 -19.28 11.00 4.47
N CYS A 78 -19.82 9.87 4.89
CA CYS A 78 -20.92 9.88 5.85
C CYS A 78 -20.81 8.80 6.91
N TRP A 79 -21.58 9.03 7.98
CA TRP A 79 -21.75 8.13 9.10
C TRP A 79 -23.15 7.53 9.01
N ARG A 80 -23.21 6.22 9.23
CA ARG A 80 -24.45 5.44 9.15
C ARG A 80 -24.59 4.57 10.38
N GLN A 81 -25.83 4.26 10.72
CA GLN A 81 -26.12 3.18 11.67
C GLN A 81 -25.85 1.82 11.02
N LEU A 82 -25.78 0.79 11.85
CA LEU A 82 -25.95 -0.58 11.37
C LEU A 82 -27.29 -0.70 10.61
N GLY A 83 -27.27 -1.31 9.42
CA GLY A 83 -28.42 -1.36 8.49
C GLY A 83 -28.42 -0.23 7.44
N GLY A 84 -27.49 0.71 7.51
CA GLY A 84 -27.24 1.69 6.45
C GLY A 84 -28.01 3.00 6.57
N SER A 85 -28.84 3.17 7.60
CA SER A 85 -29.53 4.44 7.87
C SER A 85 -28.54 5.58 8.04
N TYR A 86 -28.73 6.66 7.28
CA TYR A 86 -27.87 7.84 7.33
C TYR A 86 -28.00 8.55 8.68
N ILE A 87 -26.87 8.87 9.31
CA ILE A 87 -26.81 9.69 10.53
C ILE A 87 -26.46 11.12 10.14
N THR A 88 -25.29 11.30 9.52
CA THR A 88 -24.75 12.61 9.13
C THR A 88 -23.62 12.43 8.13
N GLY A 89 -23.11 13.51 7.54
CA GLY A 89 -22.09 13.46 6.51
C GLY A 89 -21.45 14.81 6.22
N ILE A 90 -20.30 14.72 5.58
CA ILE A 90 -19.57 15.85 5.01
C ILE A 90 -19.63 15.67 3.50
N GLU A 91 -20.29 16.61 2.84
CA GLU A 91 -20.33 16.65 1.38
C GLU A 91 -19.02 17.24 0.84
N GLY A 92 -18.58 16.75 -0.32
CA GLY A 92 -17.51 17.40 -1.06
C GLY A 92 -17.91 18.82 -1.48
N PRO A 93 -16.94 19.71 -1.75
CA PRO A 93 -17.25 21.04 -2.25
C PRO A 93 -18.01 20.95 -3.57
N ASN A 94 -19.11 21.69 -3.71
CA ASN A 94 -19.98 21.70 -4.91
C ASN A 94 -19.31 22.26 -6.18
N ASP A 95 -18.12 22.87 -6.03
CA ASP A 95 -17.33 23.41 -7.13
C ASP A 95 -16.45 22.31 -7.78
N PRO A 96 -16.67 21.97 -9.06
CA PRO A 96 -15.82 21.00 -9.78
C PRO A 96 -14.36 21.43 -9.92
N SER A 97 -14.04 22.72 -9.77
CA SER A 97 -12.68 23.25 -9.80
C SER A 97 -11.97 23.16 -8.43
N ALA A 98 -12.68 22.76 -7.38
CA ALA A 98 -12.14 22.69 -6.04
C ALA A 98 -10.97 21.69 -5.95
N THR A 99 -9.80 22.23 -5.61
CA THR A 99 -8.55 21.48 -5.49
C THR A 99 -8.35 20.81 -4.14
N ASP A 100 -9.23 21.10 -3.18
CA ASP A 100 -9.13 20.75 -1.76
C ASP A 100 -10.05 19.57 -1.41
N ARG A 101 -10.06 18.57 -2.28
CA ARG A 101 -10.81 17.33 -2.09
C ARG A 101 -9.89 16.21 -1.65
N THR A 102 -10.40 15.31 -0.81
CA THR A 102 -9.70 14.07 -0.47
C THR A 102 -9.47 13.25 -1.74
N VAL A 103 -8.22 12.87 -1.97
CA VAL A 103 -7.87 11.94 -3.04
C VAL A 103 -7.89 10.52 -2.49
N ILE A 104 -8.50 9.60 -3.23
CA ILE A 104 -8.37 8.17 -3.01
C ILE A 104 -7.44 7.59 -4.07
N LEU A 105 -6.31 7.05 -3.63
CA LEU A 105 -5.34 6.34 -4.44
C LEU A 105 -4.63 5.31 -3.54
N PRO A 106 -4.74 4.00 -3.81
CA PRO A 106 -3.98 2.99 -3.07
C PRO A 106 -2.49 3.32 -2.95
N VAL A 107 -1.92 3.11 -1.76
CA VAL A 107 -0.57 3.62 -1.43
C VAL A 107 0.54 3.07 -2.34
N HIS A 108 0.40 1.85 -2.85
CA HIS A 108 1.35 1.27 -3.80
C HIS A 108 1.40 2.06 -5.12
N LEU A 109 0.26 2.58 -5.61
CA LEU A 109 0.21 3.43 -6.79
C LEU A 109 0.82 4.80 -6.52
N LEU A 110 0.57 5.39 -5.34
CA LEU A 110 1.23 6.63 -4.95
C LEU A 110 2.76 6.43 -4.89
N ALA A 111 3.22 5.34 -4.26
CA ALA A 111 4.64 5.00 -4.20
C ALA A 111 5.22 4.82 -5.61
N GLY A 112 4.51 4.15 -6.52
CA GLY A 112 4.91 4.02 -7.93
C GLY A 112 5.12 5.37 -8.61
N ILE A 113 4.14 6.28 -8.51
CA ILE A 113 4.24 7.63 -9.07
C ILE A 113 5.44 8.38 -8.48
N LEU A 114 5.62 8.35 -7.16
CA LEU A 114 6.73 9.05 -6.50
C LEU A 114 8.09 8.45 -6.89
N ASN A 115 8.19 7.14 -7.03
CA ASN A 115 9.39 6.46 -7.49
C ASN A 115 9.73 6.85 -8.93
N ASP A 116 8.74 6.87 -9.83
CA ASP A 116 8.93 7.25 -11.22
C ASP A 116 9.37 8.71 -11.37
N GLU A 117 8.88 9.59 -10.51
CA GLU A 117 9.26 11.00 -10.46
C GLU A 117 10.63 11.22 -9.81
N ALA A 118 10.97 10.44 -8.79
CA ALA A 118 12.26 10.57 -8.11
C ALA A 118 13.41 10.01 -8.97
N LYS A 119 13.21 8.86 -9.63
CA LYS A 119 14.28 8.16 -10.38
C LYS A 119 14.79 8.90 -11.63
N VAL A 120 14.05 9.88 -12.13
CA VAL A 120 14.46 10.69 -13.28
C VAL A 120 15.32 11.89 -12.89
N LEU A 121 15.47 12.15 -11.58
CA LEU A 121 16.36 13.19 -11.07
C LEU A 121 17.79 12.62 -10.95
N ASN A 122 18.75 13.25 -11.64
CA ASN A 122 20.15 12.78 -11.68
C ASN A 122 20.84 12.80 -10.30
N ASN A 123 20.30 13.55 -9.35
CA ASN A 123 20.80 13.69 -7.98
C ASN A 123 20.02 12.84 -6.96
N VAL A 124 19.16 11.92 -7.40
CA VAL A 124 18.43 10.99 -6.53
C VAL A 124 18.72 9.55 -6.94
N ASN A 125 19.38 8.81 -6.07
CA ASN A 125 19.75 7.42 -6.27
C ASN A 125 18.93 6.51 -5.33
N ILE A 126 18.15 5.59 -5.90
CA ILE A 126 17.35 4.63 -5.12
C ILE A 126 18.05 3.27 -5.16
N HIS A 127 18.52 2.84 -4.00
CA HIS A 127 19.27 1.60 -3.79
C HIS A 127 18.34 0.50 -3.24
N TRP A 128 17.71 -0.24 -4.14
CA TRP A 128 16.92 -1.43 -3.80
C TRP A 128 17.82 -2.57 -3.29
N GLY A 129 17.30 -3.42 -2.40
CA GLY A 129 18.07 -4.49 -1.77
C GLY A 129 19.22 -4.00 -0.86
N HIS A 130 19.11 -2.78 -0.32
CA HIS A 130 20.05 -2.20 0.65
C HIS A 130 19.37 -2.05 2.01
N LYS A 131 19.59 -3.04 2.87
CA LYS A 131 19.00 -3.10 4.19
C LYS A 131 19.84 -2.31 5.19
N PHE A 132 19.24 -1.35 5.87
CA PHE A 132 19.90 -0.65 6.98
C PHE A 132 20.34 -1.61 8.10
N ILE A 133 21.57 -1.44 8.57
CA ILE A 133 22.17 -2.21 9.67
C ILE A 133 22.47 -1.32 10.87
N SER A 134 23.18 -0.21 10.66
CA SER A 134 23.55 0.70 11.74
C SER A 134 23.84 2.10 11.22
N LEU A 135 23.92 3.06 12.14
CA LEU A 135 24.41 4.41 11.87
C LEU A 135 25.36 4.85 12.97
N ASN A 136 26.29 5.71 12.61
CA ASN A 136 27.10 6.51 13.52
C ASN A 136 27.10 7.96 13.03
N GLN A 137 27.32 8.92 13.91
CA GLN A 137 27.42 10.33 13.54
C GLN A 137 28.52 11.03 14.33
N ASP A 138 29.09 12.06 13.71
CA ASP A 138 29.94 13.06 14.36
C ASP A 138 29.33 14.45 14.17
N GLU A 139 30.03 15.52 14.56
CA GLU A 139 29.52 16.89 14.43
C GLU A 139 29.33 17.35 12.97
N SER A 140 29.87 16.62 12.01
CA SER A 140 29.94 17.02 10.59
C SER A 140 29.09 16.17 9.65
N LYS A 141 28.87 14.88 9.98
CA LYS A 141 28.22 13.92 9.09
C LYS A 141 27.58 12.74 9.84
N VAL A 142 26.64 12.10 9.15
CA VAL A 142 26.11 10.78 9.48
C VAL A 142 26.72 9.74 8.55
N THR A 143 27.11 8.60 9.11
CA THR A 143 27.55 7.41 8.38
C THR A 143 26.54 6.30 8.59
N ILE A 144 25.94 5.80 7.50
CA ILE A 144 25.02 4.66 7.52
C ILE A 144 25.73 3.44 6.96
N GLN A 145 25.54 2.31 7.62
CA GLN A 145 25.93 0.99 7.14
C GLN A 145 24.68 0.25 6.65
N ALA A 146 24.73 -0.25 5.43
CA ALA A 146 23.68 -1.07 4.85
C ALA A 146 24.25 -2.36 4.27
N GLU A 147 23.52 -3.45 4.40
CA GLU A 147 23.84 -4.75 3.81
C GLU A 147 23.15 -4.87 2.45
N SER A 148 23.88 -5.35 1.45
CA SER A 148 23.34 -5.68 0.13
C SER A 148 24.05 -6.91 -0.43
N ASN A 149 23.31 -7.97 -0.76
CA ASN A 149 23.85 -9.23 -1.28
C ASN A 149 24.97 -9.86 -0.41
N GLY A 150 24.89 -9.69 0.92
CA GLY A 150 25.91 -10.15 1.87
C GLY A 150 27.10 -9.20 2.07
N ASP A 151 27.19 -8.14 1.27
CA ASP A 151 28.25 -7.14 1.39
C ASP A 151 27.79 -5.91 2.20
N MET A 152 28.67 -5.42 3.06
CA MET A 152 28.45 -4.17 3.81
C MET A 152 28.87 -2.97 2.98
N LYS A 153 27.95 -2.01 2.83
CA LYS A 153 28.14 -0.74 2.12
C LYS A 153 27.98 0.44 3.06
N SER A 154 28.84 1.43 2.88
CA SER A 154 28.88 2.63 3.73
C SER A 154 28.45 3.88 2.95
N PHE A 155 27.50 4.61 3.52
CA PHE A 155 26.94 5.84 2.97
C PHE A 155 27.20 7.00 3.92
N HIS A 156 27.58 8.16 3.39
CA HIS A 156 27.94 9.34 4.17
C HIS A 156 27.10 10.52 3.72
N ALA A 157 26.52 11.27 4.66
CA ALA A 157 25.66 12.41 4.35
C ALA A 157 25.72 13.48 5.45
N ASP A 158 25.26 14.69 5.13
CA ASP A 158 25.07 15.75 6.13
C ASP A 158 23.93 15.36 7.10
N PHE A 159 22.90 14.68 6.60
CA PHE A 159 21.76 14.20 7.38
C PHE A 159 21.29 12.81 6.95
N ALA A 160 20.70 12.09 7.89
CA ALA A 160 19.95 10.87 7.65
C ALA A 160 18.47 11.05 8.02
N VAL A 161 17.56 10.44 7.24
CA VAL A 161 16.12 10.46 7.50
C VAL A 161 15.59 9.03 7.56
N GLY A 162 15.04 8.63 8.72
CA GLY A 162 14.38 7.35 8.90
C GLY A 162 12.94 7.38 8.38
N CYS A 163 12.65 6.64 7.32
CA CYS A 163 11.35 6.49 6.66
C CYS A 163 10.94 5.01 6.53
N ASP A 164 11.51 4.13 7.36
CA ASP A 164 11.46 2.66 7.32
C ASP A 164 10.29 2.06 8.13
N GLY A 165 9.23 2.83 8.31
CA GLY A 165 7.92 2.36 8.78
C GLY A 165 7.81 2.02 10.27
N ALA A 166 6.72 1.37 10.65
CA ALA A 166 6.38 1.11 12.06
C ALA A 166 7.43 0.29 12.83
N ARG A 167 8.14 -0.60 12.12
CA ARG A 167 9.21 -1.44 12.69
C ARG A 167 10.62 -0.85 12.54
N SER A 168 10.71 0.45 12.25
CA SER A 168 11.92 1.22 11.94
C SER A 168 13.16 0.74 12.71
N SER A 169 14.15 0.28 11.96
CA SER A 169 15.48 -0.06 12.45
C SER A 169 16.27 1.21 12.78
N VAL A 170 16.05 2.31 12.06
CA VAL A 170 16.67 3.61 12.37
C VAL A 170 16.23 4.11 13.74
N ARG A 171 14.92 4.11 14.03
CA ARG A 171 14.38 4.48 15.35
C ARG A 171 14.98 3.60 16.45
N LYS A 172 15.07 2.30 16.22
CA LYS A 172 15.65 1.34 17.17
C LYS A 172 17.10 1.66 17.49
N ALA A 173 17.91 1.96 16.46
CA ALA A 173 19.31 2.30 16.62
C ALA A 173 19.54 3.61 17.39
N LEU A 174 18.67 4.61 17.21
CA LEU A 174 18.80 5.92 17.88
C LEU A 174 18.19 5.97 19.28
N PHE A 175 17.11 5.22 19.51
CA PHE A 175 16.23 5.39 20.67
C PHE A 175 15.94 4.09 21.41
N ASN A 176 16.76 3.04 21.23
CA ASN A 176 16.64 1.75 21.92
C ASN A 176 15.24 1.13 21.85
N ASP A 177 14.67 1.10 20.65
CA ASP A 177 13.30 0.65 20.33
C ASP A 177 12.16 1.35 21.10
N SER A 178 12.43 2.52 21.68
CA SER A 178 11.39 3.32 22.30
C SER A 178 10.36 3.76 21.24
N PHE A 179 9.11 3.31 21.43
CA PHE A 179 7.98 3.71 20.63
C PHE A 179 6.74 3.80 21.53
N PRO A 180 6.67 4.84 22.39
CA PRO A 180 5.62 4.95 23.39
C PRO A 180 4.25 5.06 22.74
N GLY A 181 3.28 4.32 23.27
CA GLY A 181 1.93 4.29 22.76
C GLY A 181 1.13 3.15 23.36
N HIS A 182 -0.01 2.85 22.74
CA HIS A 182 -0.90 1.77 23.13
C HIS A 182 -1.25 0.95 21.87
N THR A 183 -1.35 -0.36 22.04
CA THR A 183 -1.90 -1.27 21.02
C THR A 183 -3.32 -1.63 21.45
N TRP A 184 -4.29 -1.32 20.60
CA TRP A 184 -5.69 -1.66 20.84
C TRP A 184 -5.88 -3.19 20.86
N ASP A 185 -6.75 -3.67 21.75
CA ASP A 185 -7.17 -5.09 21.79
C ASP A 185 -8.26 -5.37 20.73
N ILE A 186 -8.00 -4.94 19.49
CA ILE A 186 -8.90 -5.05 18.35
C ILE A 186 -8.09 -5.50 17.14
N GLN A 187 -8.57 -6.52 16.43
CA GLN A 187 -7.96 -6.98 15.20
C GLN A 187 -8.77 -6.54 13.97
N LEU A 188 -8.29 -5.51 13.28
CA LEU A 188 -8.87 -5.04 12.02
C LEU A 188 -8.59 -6.03 10.88
N VAL A 189 -9.65 -6.46 10.18
CA VAL A 189 -9.56 -7.10 8.86
C VAL A 189 -9.81 -6.05 7.80
N ALA A 190 -8.89 -5.93 6.84
CA ALA A 190 -9.08 -5.09 5.67
C ALA A 190 -9.29 -5.99 4.44
N THR A 191 -10.47 -5.90 3.85
CA THR A 191 -10.83 -6.63 2.61
C THR A 191 -10.99 -5.67 1.45
N ASN A 192 -10.61 -6.10 0.24
CA ASN A 192 -10.99 -5.39 -0.97
C ASN A 192 -12.05 -6.22 -1.68
N ILE A 193 -13.19 -5.61 -2.01
CA ILE A 193 -14.33 -6.30 -2.62
C ILE A 193 -14.89 -5.49 -3.78
N ARG A 194 -15.38 -6.18 -4.81
CA ARG A 194 -16.27 -5.58 -5.82
C ARG A 194 -17.69 -6.00 -5.50
N TYR A 195 -18.49 -5.05 -5.04
CA TYR A 195 -19.88 -5.28 -4.65
C TYR A 195 -20.74 -4.13 -5.18
N ASP A 196 -21.72 -4.47 -6.01
CA ASP A 196 -22.59 -3.49 -6.67
C ASP A 196 -23.66 -2.90 -5.73
N GLY A 197 -23.91 -3.54 -4.58
CA GLY A 197 -24.91 -3.09 -3.62
C GLY A 197 -24.59 -1.72 -3.02
N PHE A 198 -23.31 -1.34 -2.87
CA PHE A 198 -22.96 -0.01 -2.36
C PHE A 198 -23.56 1.11 -3.21
N GLU A 199 -23.51 0.97 -4.53
CA GLU A 199 -24.10 1.95 -5.45
C GLU A 199 -25.63 1.88 -5.44
N LYS A 200 -26.20 0.67 -5.47
CA LYS A 200 -27.66 0.45 -5.43
C LYS A 200 -28.30 1.03 -4.15
N HIS A 201 -27.58 1.05 -3.05
CA HIS A 201 -28.06 1.58 -1.78
C HIS A 201 -27.75 3.08 -1.59
N GLY A 202 -27.20 3.76 -2.61
CA GLY A 202 -26.91 5.20 -2.55
C GLY A 202 -25.80 5.54 -1.56
N TRP A 203 -24.78 4.69 -1.45
CA TRP A 203 -23.63 4.98 -0.59
C TRP A 203 -22.67 5.94 -1.31
N SER A 204 -22.26 7.00 -0.60
CA SER A 204 -21.13 7.87 -0.96
C SER A 204 -19.78 7.12 -0.88
N ASP A 205 -18.70 7.76 -1.32
CA ASP A 205 -17.37 7.15 -1.49
C ASP A 205 -16.72 6.67 -0.19
N VAL A 206 -17.08 7.26 0.95
CA VAL A 206 -16.55 6.89 2.27
C VAL A 206 -17.68 6.77 3.28
N GLN A 207 -17.73 5.63 3.96
CA GLN A 207 -18.78 5.26 4.90
C GLN A 207 -18.19 4.81 6.21
N TRP A 208 -18.65 5.41 7.29
CA TRP A 208 -18.38 4.98 8.66
C TRP A 208 -19.65 4.37 9.24
N ILE A 209 -19.66 3.06 9.43
CA ILE A 209 -20.74 2.37 10.11
C ILE A 209 -20.47 2.47 11.61
N ILE A 210 -21.39 3.09 12.35
CA ILE A 210 -21.31 3.29 13.78
C ILE A 210 -22.15 2.21 14.46
N HIS A 211 -21.47 1.31 15.18
CA HIS A 211 -22.05 0.28 16.00
C HIS A 211 -21.02 -0.16 17.06
N PRO A 212 -21.41 -0.47 18.31
CA PRO A 212 -20.46 -0.95 19.33
C PRO A 212 -19.66 -2.18 18.85
N ASP A 213 -20.33 -3.11 18.15
CA ASP A 213 -19.76 -4.40 17.77
C ASP A 213 -19.56 -4.62 16.26
N HIS A 214 -20.19 -3.79 15.43
CA HIS A 214 -20.33 -4.00 13.97
C HIS A 214 -19.91 -2.75 13.21
N TRP A 215 -19.00 -2.00 13.80
CA TRP A 215 -18.43 -0.84 13.16
C TRP A 215 -17.66 -1.31 11.93
N ALA A 216 -17.69 -0.48 10.89
CA ALA A 216 -16.97 -0.75 9.67
C ALA A 216 -16.61 0.56 8.99
N LEU A 217 -15.51 0.53 8.25
CA LEU A 217 -15.16 1.54 7.26
C LEU A 217 -15.34 0.92 5.88
N ALA A 218 -16.23 1.47 5.05
CA ALA A 218 -16.28 1.15 3.62
C ALA A 218 -15.81 2.36 2.81
N CYS A 219 -14.80 2.17 1.96
CA CYS A 219 -14.20 3.24 1.17
C CYS A 219 -13.97 2.77 -0.26
N ARG A 220 -14.50 3.49 -1.23
CA ARG A 220 -14.28 3.22 -2.66
C ARG A 220 -12.82 3.48 -3.00
N LEU A 221 -12.13 2.49 -3.57
CA LEU A 221 -10.71 2.56 -3.92
C LEU A 221 -10.46 2.93 -5.38
N ASP A 222 -11.39 2.63 -6.28
CA ASP A 222 -11.26 2.95 -7.71
C ASP A 222 -12.60 3.34 -8.36
N LYS A 223 -12.52 3.91 -9.57
CA LYS A 223 -13.68 4.26 -10.39
C LYS A 223 -14.38 3.03 -11.01
N LYS A 224 -13.81 1.83 -10.84
CA LYS A 224 -14.31 0.55 -11.39
C LYS A 224 -15.11 -0.25 -10.34
N GLY A 225 -15.40 0.33 -9.18
CA GLY A 225 -16.21 -0.31 -8.14
C GLY A 225 -15.44 -1.24 -7.20
N LEU A 226 -14.13 -1.07 -7.03
CA LEU A 226 -13.39 -1.71 -5.95
C LEU A 226 -13.59 -0.93 -4.65
N TRP A 227 -13.89 -1.62 -3.57
CA TRP A 227 -14.10 -1.04 -2.25
C TRP A 227 -13.20 -1.71 -1.22
N ARG A 228 -12.63 -0.91 -0.32
CA ARG A 228 -12.08 -1.36 0.96
C ARG A 228 -13.22 -1.49 1.96
N VAL A 229 -13.38 -2.65 2.58
CA VAL A 229 -14.19 -2.80 3.80
C VAL A 229 -13.29 -3.24 4.93
N ALA A 230 -13.22 -2.43 5.99
CA ALA A 230 -12.45 -2.71 7.17
C ALA A 230 -13.36 -2.85 8.40
N TYR A 231 -13.26 -3.98 9.10
CA TYR A 231 -14.16 -4.39 10.19
C TYR A 231 -13.40 -5.33 11.16
N ASP A 232 -14.02 -5.68 12.28
CA ASP A 232 -13.43 -6.62 13.26
C ASP A 232 -13.54 -8.10 12.80
N CYS A 233 -12.49 -8.90 13.01
CA CYS A 233 -12.37 -10.26 12.46
C CYS A 233 -13.26 -11.32 13.12
N LEU A 234 -13.97 -10.99 14.19
CA LEU A 234 -14.64 -11.96 15.06
C LEU A 234 -16.16 -11.88 15.04
N GLN A 235 -16.74 -11.13 14.09
CA GLN A 235 -18.15 -10.77 14.08
C GLN A 235 -19.12 -11.98 14.20
N GLY A 236 -18.93 -13.06 13.43
CA GLY A 236 -19.77 -14.26 13.55
C GLY A 236 -19.69 -14.92 14.93
N ILE A 237 -18.49 -15.00 15.51
CA ILE A 237 -18.27 -15.62 16.83
C ILE A 237 -18.84 -14.74 17.95
N HIS A 238 -18.60 -13.44 17.86
CA HIS A 238 -19.04 -12.44 18.83
C HIS A 238 -20.57 -12.29 18.84
N GLU A 239 -21.21 -12.30 17.67
CA GLU A 239 -22.67 -12.20 17.54
C GLU A 239 -23.40 -13.53 17.85
N GLY A 240 -22.68 -14.61 18.14
CA GLY A 240 -23.25 -15.96 18.26
C GLY A 240 -23.82 -16.52 16.95
N LYS A 241 -23.63 -15.81 15.82
CA LYS A 241 -24.02 -16.23 14.47
C LYS A 241 -23.05 -17.23 13.86
N ALA A 242 -21.95 -17.57 14.52
CA ALA A 242 -21.06 -18.63 14.12
C ALA A 242 -20.37 -19.17 15.37
N GLY A 243 -20.42 -20.48 15.60
CA GLY A 243 -19.61 -21.09 16.65
C GLY A 243 -18.11 -21.00 16.33
N LEU A 244 -17.25 -21.29 17.32
CA LEU A 244 -15.79 -21.34 17.14
C LEU A 244 -15.32 -22.24 15.98
N LYS A 245 -16.17 -23.18 15.53
CA LYS A 245 -15.96 -24.01 14.32
C LYS A 245 -15.74 -23.19 13.04
N ILE A 246 -16.16 -21.93 12.99
CA ILE A 246 -15.86 -21.05 11.85
C ILE A 246 -14.35 -20.85 11.68
N LEU A 247 -13.57 -20.97 12.75
CA LEU A 247 -12.11 -20.94 12.70
C LEU A 247 -11.55 -22.18 11.98
N ASP A 248 -12.16 -23.35 12.16
CA ASP A 248 -11.79 -24.57 11.44
C ASP A 248 -12.11 -24.44 9.94
N ILE A 249 -13.26 -23.84 9.59
CA ILE A 249 -13.63 -23.55 8.21
C ILE A 249 -12.66 -22.51 7.61
N TYR A 250 -12.26 -21.51 8.38
CA TYR A 250 -11.27 -20.52 7.97
C TYR A 250 -9.94 -21.17 7.64
N ASP A 251 -9.48 -22.04 8.53
CA ASP A 251 -8.26 -22.83 8.41
C ASP A 251 -8.32 -23.82 7.22
N GLU A 252 -9.44 -24.52 7.05
CA GLU A 252 -9.71 -25.38 5.89
C GLU A 252 -9.67 -24.59 4.59
N LYS A 253 -10.39 -23.46 4.49
CA LYS A 253 -10.40 -22.64 3.27
C LYS A 253 -9.04 -22.04 2.97
N ARG A 254 -8.27 -21.66 3.99
CA ARG A 254 -6.90 -21.17 3.79
C ARG A 254 -5.96 -22.28 3.32
N ARG A 255 -6.08 -23.49 3.87
CA ARG A 255 -5.35 -24.66 3.38
C ARG A 255 -5.79 -25.06 1.98
N GLU A 256 -7.07 -25.00 1.67
CA GLU A 256 -7.61 -25.28 0.34
C GLU A 256 -7.05 -24.28 -0.68
N ILE A 257 -7.09 -22.98 -0.38
CA ILE A 257 -6.45 -21.96 -1.21
C ILE A 257 -4.95 -22.25 -1.34
N TYR A 258 -4.29 -22.62 -0.25
CA TYR A 258 -2.89 -22.99 -0.31
C TYR A 258 -2.64 -24.18 -1.23
N HIS A 259 -3.38 -25.28 -1.10
CA HIS A 259 -3.16 -26.51 -1.86
C HIS A 259 -3.70 -26.50 -3.29
N ASN A 260 -4.75 -25.72 -3.57
CA ASN A 260 -5.42 -25.74 -4.87
C ASN A 260 -5.04 -24.55 -5.75
N LEU A 261 -4.59 -23.45 -5.15
CA LEU A 261 -4.18 -22.26 -5.89
C LEU A 261 -2.71 -21.96 -5.68
N ILE A 262 -2.26 -21.76 -4.45
CA ILE A 262 -0.91 -21.25 -4.17
C ILE A 262 0.17 -22.29 -4.49
N ASP A 263 0.07 -23.51 -3.98
CA ASP A 263 1.03 -24.59 -4.16
C ASP A 263 1.09 -25.10 -5.61
N PRO A 264 -0.03 -25.30 -6.33
CA PRO A 264 0.00 -25.68 -7.73
C PRO A 264 0.57 -24.56 -8.60
N MET A 265 0.20 -23.30 -8.32
CA MET A 265 0.75 -22.14 -9.04
C MET A 265 2.25 -21.98 -8.73
N SER A 266 2.66 -22.13 -7.48
CA SER A 266 4.06 -22.07 -7.04
C SER A 266 4.88 -23.19 -7.66
N SER A 267 4.38 -24.43 -7.63
CA SER A 267 5.00 -25.59 -8.27
C SER A 267 5.07 -25.46 -9.79
N SER A 268 4.02 -24.93 -10.42
CA SER A 268 4.01 -24.60 -11.85
C SER A 268 5.01 -23.49 -12.17
N ASN A 269 5.06 -22.43 -11.36
CA ASN A 269 6.04 -21.36 -11.48
C ASN A 269 7.46 -21.89 -11.32
N LEU A 270 7.72 -22.77 -10.36
CA LEU A 270 9.03 -23.39 -10.16
C LEU A 270 9.43 -24.22 -11.38
N LYS A 271 8.53 -25.08 -11.88
CA LYS A 271 8.74 -25.83 -13.14
C LYS A 271 9.03 -24.90 -14.32
N ARG A 272 8.35 -23.74 -14.37
CA ARG A 272 8.52 -22.72 -15.40
C ARG A 272 9.85 -21.98 -15.31
N VAL A 273 10.43 -21.77 -14.13
CA VAL A 273 11.75 -21.10 -14.00
C VAL A 273 12.93 -22.05 -14.13
N ILE A 274 12.76 -23.35 -13.87
CA ILE A 274 13.84 -24.34 -14.02
C ILE A 274 14.00 -24.90 -15.44
N GLN A 275 13.08 -24.58 -16.36
CA GLN A 275 13.17 -25.01 -17.76
C GLN A 275 14.30 -24.28 -18.51
N ASP A 276 14.70 -24.83 -19.65
CA ASP A 276 15.68 -24.17 -20.53
C ASP A 276 15.12 -22.85 -21.08
N GLY A 277 15.73 -21.74 -20.65
CA GLY A 277 15.33 -20.39 -21.00
C GLY A 277 15.32 -20.11 -22.51
N SER A 278 16.10 -20.84 -23.31
CA SER A 278 16.13 -20.66 -24.77
C SER A 278 14.86 -21.16 -25.47
N THR A 279 14.08 -22.03 -24.82
CA THR A 279 12.82 -22.59 -25.39
C THR A 279 11.59 -22.33 -24.52
N ALA A 280 11.74 -21.60 -23.42
CA ALA A 280 10.71 -21.37 -22.41
C ALA A 280 9.45 -20.69 -22.98
N LEU A 281 9.62 -19.65 -23.80
CA LEU A 281 8.50 -18.91 -24.39
C LEU A 281 7.71 -19.77 -25.40
N GLU A 282 8.36 -20.70 -26.08
CA GLU A 282 7.70 -21.58 -27.06
C GLU A 282 6.95 -22.74 -26.41
N LYS A 283 7.31 -23.13 -25.19
CA LYS A 283 6.79 -24.33 -24.52
C LYS A 283 5.84 -24.05 -23.37
N ASP A 284 5.88 -22.86 -22.77
CA ASP A 284 5.06 -22.52 -21.61
C ASP A 284 3.85 -21.65 -22.00
N PRO A 285 2.61 -22.19 -21.90
CA PRO A 285 1.40 -21.47 -22.29
C PRO A 285 1.14 -20.19 -21.49
N ILE A 286 1.60 -20.11 -20.24
CA ILE A 286 1.47 -18.89 -19.43
C ILE A 286 2.42 -17.82 -19.96
N LEU A 287 3.67 -18.17 -20.30
CA LEU A 287 4.60 -17.20 -20.90
C LEU A 287 4.13 -16.73 -22.29
N GLN A 288 3.52 -17.62 -23.07
CA GLN A 288 2.88 -17.27 -24.34
C GLN A 288 1.72 -16.30 -24.13
N TYR A 289 0.85 -16.61 -23.18
CA TYR A 289 -0.29 -15.75 -22.84
C TYR A 289 0.15 -14.39 -22.30
N ILE A 290 1.17 -14.33 -21.45
CA ILE A 290 1.75 -13.07 -20.96
C ILE A 290 2.36 -12.27 -22.12
N SER A 291 3.09 -12.93 -23.02
CA SER A 291 3.66 -12.28 -24.22
C SER A 291 2.56 -11.74 -25.15
N PHE A 292 1.45 -12.46 -25.30
CA PHE A 292 0.28 -11.99 -26.02
C PHE A 292 -0.40 -10.81 -25.30
N ALA A 293 -0.75 -10.97 -24.02
CA ALA A 293 -1.42 -9.96 -23.21
C ALA A 293 -0.60 -8.66 -23.10
N SER A 294 0.74 -8.74 -23.04
CA SER A 294 1.63 -7.56 -23.05
C SER A 294 1.52 -6.69 -24.31
N LYS A 295 0.95 -7.23 -25.39
CA LYS A 295 0.73 -6.52 -26.66
C LYS A 295 -0.73 -6.05 -26.80
N GLU A 296 -1.63 -6.53 -25.94
CA GLU A 296 -3.07 -6.28 -25.97
C GLU A 296 -3.54 -5.60 -24.66
N PRO A 297 -3.76 -4.28 -24.65
CA PRO A 297 -4.03 -3.51 -23.43
C PRO A 297 -5.23 -4.00 -22.60
N ALA A 298 -6.26 -4.55 -23.26
CA ALA A 298 -7.44 -5.09 -22.58
C ALA A 298 -7.12 -6.39 -21.82
N GLU A 299 -6.31 -7.27 -22.40
CA GLU A 299 -5.94 -8.54 -21.76
C GLU A 299 -4.88 -8.36 -20.68
N ALA A 300 -3.98 -7.39 -20.83
CA ALA A 300 -3.10 -6.96 -19.75
C ALA A 300 -3.90 -6.50 -18.51
N ALA A 301 -5.01 -5.79 -18.71
CA ALA A 301 -5.89 -5.36 -17.62
C ALA A 301 -6.65 -6.53 -16.97
N ASN A 302 -7.11 -7.50 -17.76
CA ASN A 302 -7.78 -8.70 -17.25
C ASN A 302 -6.85 -9.56 -16.39
N LEU A 303 -5.61 -9.78 -16.85
CA LEU A 303 -4.58 -10.54 -16.11
C LEU A 303 -4.32 -9.93 -14.72
N PHE A 304 -4.33 -8.61 -14.63
CA PHE A 304 -4.16 -7.88 -13.38
C PHE A 304 -5.37 -8.05 -12.43
N HIS A 305 -6.59 -7.97 -12.97
CA HIS A 305 -7.82 -8.06 -12.18
C HIS A 305 -8.11 -9.46 -11.58
N MET A 306 -7.55 -10.53 -12.16
CA MET A 306 -7.70 -11.90 -11.63
C MET A 306 -7.08 -12.08 -10.24
N GLN A 307 -6.08 -11.27 -9.87
CA GLN A 307 -5.43 -11.35 -8.56
C GLN A 307 -6.29 -10.78 -7.42
N ASP A 308 -7.30 -9.98 -7.74
CA ASP A 308 -8.15 -9.25 -6.78
C ASP A 308 -9.55 -9.88 -6.62
N ALA A 309 -9.81 -11.05 -7.19
CA ALA A 309 -11.11 -11.70 -7.11
C ALA A 309 -11.40 -12.25 -5.71
N LEU A 310 -12.63 -12.09 -5.23
CA LEU A 310 -13.09 -12.74 -4.01
C LEU A 310 -13.15 -14.26 -4.24
N THR A 311 -12.23 -15.01 -3.62
CA THR A 311 -12.09 -16.45 -3.84
C THR A 311 -12.88 -17.31 -2.84
N ALA A 312 -13.33 -16.72 -1.73
CA ALA A 312 -14.15 -17.40 -0.74
C ALA A 312 -15.06 -16.40 0.00
N ASP A 313 -16.35 -16.74 0.11
CA ASP A 313 -17.31 -16.07 0.99
C ASP A 313 -17.56 -16.94 2.22
N LEU A 314 -17.18 -16.41 3.39
CA LEU A 314 -17.28 -17.10 4.68
C LEU A 314 -18.60 -16.83 5.40
N THR A 315 -19.35 -15.81 4.97
CA THR A 315 -20.61 -15.42 5.61
C THR A 315 -21.71 -16.46 5.40
N ARG A 316 -21.61 -17.29 4.35
CA ARG A 316 -22.49 -18.44 4.09
C ARG A 316 -22.50 -19.52 5.17
N PHE A 317 -21.52 -19.51 6.07
CA PHE A 317 -21.39 -20.46 7.17
C PHE A 317 -21.89 -19.91 8.50
N TYR A 318 -22.51 -18.73 8.47
CA TYR A 318 -23.09 -18.13 9.66
C TYR A 318 -24.50 -18.71 9.83
N ASP A 319 -24.85 -19.02 11.07
CA ASP A 319 -26.20 -19.35 11.51
C ASP A 319 -27.04 -18.07 11.48
N LEU A 320 -27.60 -17.79 10.30
CA LEU A 320 -28.50 -16.66 10.04
C LEU A 320 -29.94 -17.04 10.48
N SER A 321 -30.16 -17.19 11.78
CA SER A 321 -31.51 -17.30 12.37
C SER A 321 -31.99 -15.98 12.94
#